data_AF-A0A8H7SIC0-F1
#
_entry.id   AF-A0A8H7SIC0-F1
#
_cell.length_a   1.000
_cell.length_b   1.000
_cell.length_c   1.000
_cell.angle_alpha   90.00
_cell.angle_beta   90.00
_cell.angle_gamma   90.00
#
_symmetry.space_group_name_H-M   'P 1'
#
loop_
_entity.id
_entity.type
_entity.pdbx_description
1 polymer ?
#
loop_
_entity_poly.entity_id
_entity_poly.type
_entity_poly.pdbx_seq_one_letter_code
_entity_poly.pdbx_strand_id
1 'polypeptide(L)'
;MFRLGRVLQQVSQKAPVGRLYQQPSTNMTSLISRFSQLRTFTSKPTVDSAGPSFLTGFNTQGNAMNSIKSSATPSSQFKTKKPTTPGKRWLKRVPRDHLYKGKAVRSLTIAKRSSGGRNNSGRITVHHRGGGHKRRIRLIDWQRAETGTQTVKRLEHDPGRTAWIALLEHDVTKKLSYIVAPHGIKAGDKVTSYRGQQEEGSDSSITRTVAVDVGNCMPLKMIPVGTILHNIGLKRNGPAIMARSAGAYAQLIQTGETGYAQVRLSSGEVRLVPVDACATIGAASNPDHQHEMLGKAGRSRWLGIRPTVRGMAMNACDHPHGGGRGKSKGNKDPRSVWGVLSKGGKTRKTPNQFVVKPRPRR
;
A
#
# COMPACT_ATOMS: atom_id res chain seq x y z
N MET A 1 80.00 -15.76 6.85
CA MET A 1 79.65 -16.70 7.94
C MET A 1 78.52 -17.60 7.46
N PHE A 2 78.81 -18.92 7.42
CA PHE A 2 77.95 -20.12 7.40
C PHE A 2 76.42 -19.91 7.53
N ARG A 3 75.49 -20.63 6.87
CA ARG A 3 75.35 -22.07 6.49
C ARG A 3 74.09 -22.16 5.57
N LEU A 4 74.07 -22.73 4.35
CA LEU A 4 73.79 -24.14 3.98
C LEU A 4 72.78 -24.86 4.92
N GLY A 5 71.68 -25.52 4.51
CA GLY A 5 71.10 -25.87 3.20
C GLY A 5 69.95 -26.91 3.34
N ARG A 6 69.38 -27.32 2.18
CA ARG A 6 68.58 -28.55 1.82
C ARG A 6 67.20 -28.78 2.49
N VAL A 7 66.09 -28.94 1.76
CA VAL A 7 65.64 -29.92 0.71
C VAL A 7 65.19 -31.28 1.28
N LEU A 8 63.90 -31.64 1.03
CA LEU A 8 63.29 -32.96 0.69
C LEU A 8 61.80 -32.93 1.09
N GLN A 9 60.81 -32.94 0.20
CA GLN A 9 60.28 -33.98 -0.69
C GLN A 9 59.23 -34.92 -0.04
N GLN A 10 58.18 -35.15 -0.82
CA GLN A 10 56.88 -35.76 -0.59
C GLN A 10 56.88 -37.16 0.05
N VAL A 11 55.82 -37.51 0.78
CA VAL A 11 55.22 -38.85 0.74
C VAL A 11 53.69 -38.77 0.78
N SER A 12 53.10 -39.37 -0.25
CA SER A 12 51.71 -39.75 -0.45
C SER A 12 51.35 -40.96 0.39
N GLN A 13 50.19 -41.00 1.04
CA GLN A 13 49.44 -42.25 1.27
C GLN A 13 47.94 -42.05 1.10
N LYS A 14 47.38 -42.88 0.22
CA LYS A 14 45.97 -43.12 -0.09
C LYS A 14 45.59 -44.50 0.47
N ALA A 15 44.27 -44.66 0.68
CA ALA A 15 43.46 -45.89 0.67
C ALA A 15 43.30 -46.64 2.01
N PRO A 16 42.35 -47.61 2.16
CA PRO A 16 41.11 -47.89 1.39
C PRO A 16 39.84 -48.20 2.25
N VAL A 17 38.68 -48.15 1.57
CA VAL A 17 37.54 -49.10 1.53
C VAL A 17 37.07 -49.86 2.79
N GLY A 18 35.77 -49.72 3.08
CA GLY A 18 34.95 -50.71 3.80
C GLY A 18 33.47 -50.56 3.44
N ARG A 19 32.93 -51.49 2.66
CA ARG A 19 31.56 -51.58 2.11
C ARG A 19 30.79 -52.67 2.86
N LEU A 20 29.45 -52.60 2.78
CA LEU A 20 28.45 -53.64 3.12
C LEU A 20 28.05 -53.66 4.62
N TYR A 21 26.79 -53.92 5.03
CA TYR A 21 25.71 -54.71 4.45
C TYR A 21 24.35 -54.31 5.07
N GLN A 22 23.27 -54.51 4.31
CA GLN A 22 21.91 -54.92 4.72
C GLN A 22 20.96 -54.00 5.51
N GLN A 23 19.90 -53.61 4.80
CA GLN A 23 18.52 -53.50 5.31
C GLN A 23 17.98 -54.90 5.69
N PRO A 24 16.95 -54.97 6.54
CA PRO A 24 15.76 -55.68 6.07
C PRO A 24 14.46 -54.89 6.28
N SER A 25 13.65 -55.04 5.24
CA SER A 25 12.22 -54.80 5.11
C SER A 25 11.38 -55.57 6.14
N THR A 26 10.39 -54.90 6.73
CA THR A 26 9.09 -55.44 7.21
C THR A 26 8.13 -54.25 7.30
N ASN A 27 6.83 -54.29 7.07
CA ASN A 27 5.91 -55.16 6.35
C ASN A 27 4.70 -54.27 6.01
N MET A 28 4.20 -54.31 4.77
CA MET A 28 2.84 -53.86 4.43
C MET A 28 1.85 -54.97 4.74
N THR A 29 0.56 -54.58 4.82
CA THR A 29 -0.66 -55.39 5.09
C THR A 29 -0.90 -55.60 6.59
N SER A 30 -2.06 -55.35 7.20
CA SER A 30 -3.48 -55.39 6.82
C SER A 30 -4.26 -54.75 8.01
N LEU A 31 -5.46 -54.15 7.93
CA LEU A 31 -6.76 -54.80 7.77
C LEU A 31 -7.83 -53.69 7.72
N ILE A 32 -8.52 -53.59 6.59
CA ILE A 32 -9.86 -53.03 6.47
C ILE A 32 -10.82 -54.15 6.84
N SER A 33 -11.73 -53.92 7.80
CA SER A 33 -13.00 -54.68 7.87
C SER A 33 -13.90 -54.21 9.02
N ARG A 34 -15.06 -53.68 8.61
CA ARG A 34 -16.41 -53.86 9.20
C ARG A 34 -16.67 -53.29 10.61
N PHE A 35 -17.65 -52.38 10.68
CA PHE A 35 -18.97 -52.75 11.19
C PHE A 35 -20.02 -51.73 10.72
N SER A 36 -20.95 -52.25 9.91
CA SER A 36 -22.25 -51.66 9.55
C SER A 36 -23.30 -52.06 10.58
N GLN A 37 -24.44 -51.35 10.55
CA GLN A 37 -25.70 -51.50 11.33
C GLN A 37 -25.75 -50.46 12.46
N LEU A 38 -26.69 -49.52 12.47
CA LEU A 38 -28.15 -49.73 12.47
C LEU A 38 -28.91 -48.59 11.75
N ARG A 39 -29.90 -48.98 10.95
CA ARG A 39 -31.15 -48.21 10.67
C ARG A 39 -32.03 -48.33 11.93
N THR A 40 -32.78 -47.34 12.37
CA THR A 40 -34.11 -46.90 11.91
C THR A 40 -34.46 -45.63 12.74
N PHE A 41 -35.14 -44.61 12.24
CA PHE A 41 -36.60 -44.54 12.16
C PHE A 41 -37.04 -43.27 11.42
N THR A 42 -38.26 -43.38 10.90
CA THR A 42 -39.11 -42.43 10.16
C THR A 42 -39.36 -41.13 10.96
N SER A 43 -39.60 -39.96 10.35
CA SER A 43 -40.86 -39.62 9.66
C SER A 43 -40.76 -38.18 9.09
N LYS A 44 -41.45 -37.93 7.97
CA LYS A 44 -41.69 -36.59 7.41
C LYS A 44 -42.76 -35.85 8.22
N PRO A 45 -42.81 -34.51 8.19
CA PRO A 45 -44.08 -33.81 8.28
C PRO A 45 -44.43 -33.05 7.00
N THR A 46 -45.72 -33.08 6.74
CA THR A 46 -46.51 -32.50 5.65
C THR A 46 -46.79 -31.01 5.86
N VAL A 47 -47.20 -30.36 4.78
CA VAL A 47 -47.55 -28.93 4.67
C VAL A 47 -49.04 -28.73 5.02
N ASP A 48 -49.37 -27.48 5.39
CA ASP A 48 -50.65 -26.77 5.33
C ASP A 48 -51.54 -26.71 6.59
N SER A 49 -51.68 -25.49 7.14
CA SER A 49 -52.97 -24.83 7.36
C SER A 49 -52.78 -23.39 7.85
N ALA A 50 -53.58 -22.49 7.27
CA ALA A 50 -53.63 -21.06 7.54
C ALA A 50 -54.55 -20.73 8.73
N GLY A 51 -54.18 -19.71 9.50
CA GLY A 51 -55.01 -19.03 10.50
C GLY A 51 -54.32 -17.73 10.96
N PRO A 52 -55.02 -16.59 11.13
CA PRO A 52 -54.40 -15.29 11.27
C PRO A 52 -54.11 -14.96 12.74
N SER A 53 -52.89 -14.53 13.05
CA SER A 53 -52.58 -13.90 14.33
C SER A 53 -51.81 -12.60 14.10
N PHE A 54 -52.49 -11.50 14.42
CA PHE A 54 -51.89 -10.20 14.66
C PHE A 54 -50.80 -10.33 15.72
N LEU A 55 -49.54 -10.06 15.36
CA LEU A 55 -48.47 -9.72 16.31
C LEU A 55 -47.44 -8.82 15.62
N THR A 56 -47.53 -7.53 15.97
CA THR A 56 -46.41 -6.61 16.28
C THR A 56 -45.18 -6.63 15.37
N GLY A 57 -45.05 -5.58 14.56
CA GLY A 57 -43.81 -5.23 13.88
C GLY A 57 -42.70 -4.89 14.87
N PHE A 58 -41.77 -5.82 15.06
CA PHE A 58 -40.43 -5.59 15.60
C PHE A 58 -39.57 -6.83 15.29
N ASN A 59 -39.27 -7.09 14.00
CA ASN A 59 -38.15 -7.98 13.63
C ASN A 59 -37.85 -7.95 12.12
N THR A 60 -37.42 -6.81 11.60
CA THR A 60 -36.81 -6.67 10.26
C THR A 60 -35.32 -6.28 10.35
N GLN A 61 -34.64 -6.65 11.43
CA GLN A 61 -33.17 -6.59 11.52
C GLN A 61 -32.50 -7.96 11.76
N GLY A 62 -33.24 -8.98 12.19
CA GLY A 62 -32.69 -10.32 12.46
C GLY A 62 -32.31 -11.15 11.23
N ASN A 63 -32.96 -10.92 10.07
CA ASN A 63 -32.71 -11.71 8.85
C ASN A 63 -31.56 -11.19 7.96
N ALA A 64 -30.94 -10.05 8.30
CA ALA A 64 -29.76 -9.56 7.60
C ALA A 64 -28.44 -10.18 8.11
N MET A 65 -28.45 -10.87 9.26
CA MET A 65 -27.24 -11.40 9.90
C MET A 65 -26.92 -12.86 9.58
N ASN A 66 -27.88 -13.63 9.03
CA ASN A 66 -27.72 -15.06 8.80
C ASN A 66 -27.37 -15.48 7.36
N SER A 67 -27.20 -14.54 6.41
CA SER A 67 -26.71 -14.85 5.05
C SER A 67 -25.18 -14.92 4.94
N ILE A 68 -24.44 -14.76 6.04
CA ILE A 68 -22.96 -14.68 6.04
C ILE A 68 -22.28 -16.05 6.21
N LYS A 69 -23.01 -17.15 6.44
CA LYS A 69 -22.40 -18.46 6.74
C LYS A 69 -22.84 -19.58 5.78
N SER A 70 -22.39 -19.52 4.52
CA SER A 70 -22.17 -20.72 3.68
C SER A 70 -21.47 -20.41 2.35
N SER A 71 -20.17 -20.12 2.40
CA SER A 71 -19.28 -20.51 1.28
C SER A 71 -17.89 -20.82 1.85
N ALA A 72 -17.51 -22.10 1.85
CA ALA A 72 -16.19 -22.51 2.29
C ALA A 72 -15.11 -21.92 1.34
N THR A 73 -14.06 -21.38 1.96
CA THR A 73 -13.19 -20.26 1.55
C THR A 73 -12.07 -20.62 0.54
N PRO A 74 -11.33 -19.61 0.03
CA PRO A 74 -9.92 -19.55 0.43
C PRO A 74 -9.54 -18.13 0.88
N SER A 75 -9.05 -17.99 2.13
CA SER A 75 -8.16 -16.88 2.57
C SER A 75 -8.33 -15.52 1.86
N SER A 76 -9.52 -14.92 1.97
CA SER A 76 -10.11 -13.95 1.03
C SER A 76 -9.48 -12.56 0.91
N GLN A 77 -8.29 -12.30 1.48
CA GLN A 77 -7.66 -10.99 1.45
C GLN A 77 -6.95 -10.69 0.11
N PHE A 78 -6.50 -11.72 -0.63
CA PHE A 78 -5.70 -11.54 -1.84
C PHE A 78 -6.03 -12.50 -2.98
N LYS A 79 -5.97 -12.00 -4.22
CA LYS A 79 -6.20 -12.76 -5.45
C LYS A 79 -4.90 -13.40 -5.93
N THR A 80 -4.80 -14.72 -5.80
CA THR A 80 -3.74 -15.56 -6.39
C THR A 80 -4.26 -16.25 -7.66
N LYS A 81 -3.36 -16.89 -8.42
CA LYS A 81 -3.71 -17.63 -9.64
C LYS A 81 -3.14 -19.04 -9.58
N LYS A 82 -3.83 -20.01 -10.18
CA LYS A 82 -3.30 -21.38 -10.35
C LYS A 82 -1.90 -21.29 -10.98
N PRO A 83 -0.88 -21.94 -10.38
CA PRO A 83 0.52 -21.78 -10.79
C PRO A 83 0.84 -22.59 -12.04
N THR A 84 0.09 -22.38 -13.14
CA THR A 84 0.31 -23.09 -14.41
C THR A 84 1.60 -22.69 -15.11
N THR A 85 2.22 -21.59 -14.71
CA THR A 85 3.53 -21.13 -15.18
C THR A 85 4.35 -20.66 -13.98
N PRO A 86 5.68 -20.79 -13.97
CA PRO A 86 6.51 -20.40 -12.83
C PRO A 86 6.33 -18.92 -12.46
N GLY A 87 6.14 -18.03 -13.45
CA GLY A 87 5.92 -16.60 -13.21
C GLY A 87 4.55 -16.22 -12.61
N LYS A 88 3.62 -17.18 -12.49
CA LYS A 88 2.31 -16.98 -11.80
C LYS A 88 2.34 -17.46 -10.35
N ARG A 89 3.27 -18.35 -9.97
CA ARG A 89 3.34 -18.99 -8.64
C ARG A 89 3.33 -17.98 -7.50
N TRP A 90 4.10 -16.91 -7.64
CA TRP A 90 4.24 -15.85 -6.63
C TRP A 90 3.41 -14.60 -6.93
N LEU A 91 2.45 -14.67 -7.86
CA LEU A 91 1.58 -13.54 -8.15
C LEU A 91 0.52 -13.39 -7.06
N LYS A 92 0.56 -12.27 -6.35
CA LYS A 92 -0.42 -11.89 -5.33
C LYS A 92 -0.93 -10.48 -5.63
N ARG A 93 -2.25 -10.30 -5.72
CA ARG A 93 -2.89 -9.01 -6.02
C ARG A 93 -3.97 -8.69 -5.00
N VAL A 94 -4.18 -7.41 -4.71
CA VAL A 94 -5.37 -6.97 -3.96
C VAL A 94 -6.61 -7.19 -4.83
N PRO A 95 -7.71 -7.73 -4.30
CA PRO A 95 -8.98 -7.82 -5.02
C PRO A 95 -9.50 -6.41 -5.38
N ARG A 96 -10.00 -6.23 -6.60
CA ARG A 96 -10.43 -4.93 -7.15
C ARG A 96 -11.84 -5.00 -7.73
N ASP A 97 -12.66 -5.88 -7.18
CA ASP A 97 -13.95 -6.21 -7.78
C ASP A 97 -14.98 -5.07 -7.60
N HIS A 98 -14.85 -4.26 -6.54
CA HIS A 98 -15.62 -3.02 -6.31
C HIS A 98 -15.12 -1.82 -7.13
N LEU A 99 -14.00 -1.96 -7.84
CA LEU A 99 -13.40 -0.87 -8.59
C LEU A 99 -14.02 -0.79 -9.99
N TYR A 100 -14.21 0.44 -10.47
CA TYR A 100 -14.76 0.68 -11.80
C TYR A 100 -13.87 0.08 -12.90
N LYS A 101 -14.49 -0.68 -13.80
CA LYS A 101 -13.81 -1.42 -14.88
C LYS A 101 -13.64 -0.59 -16.16
N GLY A 102 -14.31 0.56 -16.28
CA GLY A 102 -14.31 1.40 -17.47
C GLY A 102 -13.14 2.38 -17.56
N LYS A 103 -13.23 3.30 -18.53
CA LYS A 103 -12.24 4.37 -18.75
C LYS A 103 -12.48 5.54 -17.79
N ALA A 104 -11.39 6.22 -17.41
CA ALA A 104 -11.44 7.47 -16.66
C ALA A 104 -12.07 8.60 -17.49
N VAL A 105 -12.61 9.62 -16.82
CA VAL A 105 -13.21 10.80 -17.45
C VAL A 105 -12.16 11.54 -18.29
N ARG A 106 -12.45 11.74 -19.59
CA ARG A 106 -11.44 12.21 -20.54
C ARG A 106 -10.99 13.65 -20.29
N SER A 107 -11.89 14.53 -19.83
CA SER A 107 -11.61 15.93 -19.48
C SER A 107 -10.65 16.05 -18.29
N LEU A 108 -10.77 15.17 -17.30
CA LEU A 108 -9.94 15.15 -16.09
C LEU A 108 -8.62 14.36 -16.26
N THR A 109 -8.18 14.13 -17.49
CA THR A 109 -6.95 13.39 -17.77
C THR A 109 -6.06 14.03 -18.82
N ILE A 110 -4.76 13.98 -18.59
CA ILE A 110 -3.71 14.46 -19.51
C ILE A 110 -2.82 13.29 -19.91
N ALA A 111 -2.25 13.30 -21.12
CA ALA A 111 -1.30 12.26 -21.54
C ALA A 111 -0.01 12.33 -20.72
N LYS A 112 0.45 11.20 -20.17
CA LYS A 112 1.75 11.13 -19.48
C LYS A 112 2.86 10.87 -20.50
N ARG A 113 3.61 11.90 -20.87
CA ARG A 113 4.86 11.74 -21.65
C ARG A 113 5.97 11.27 -20.72
N SER A 114 6.66 10.19 -21.08
CA SER A 114 7.72 9.59 -20.27
C SER A 114 9.09 10.03 -20.78
N SER A 115 9.94 10.58 -19.92
CA SER A 115 11.34 10.91 -20.26
C SER A 115 12.29 9.71 -20.20
N GLY A 116 11.85 8.60 -19.59
CA GLY A 116 12.73 7.45 -19.35
C GLY A 116 13.85 7.72 -18.34
N GLY A 117 13.68 8.72 -17.46
CA GLY A 117 14.69 9.08 -16.46
C GLY A 117 15.74 10.07 -16.95
N ARG A 118 15.52 10.70 -18.11
CA ARG A 118 16.37 11.75 -18.67
C ARG A 118 15.95 13.14 -18.23
N ASN A 119 16.91 14.06 -18.13
CA ASN A 119 16.68 15.50 -17.95
C ASN A 119 16.52 16.22 -19.31
N ASN A 120 16.44 17.55 -19.28
CA ASN A 120 16.36 18.41 -20.46
C ASN A 120 17.58 18.29 -21.39
N SER A 121 18.78 17.98 -20.87
CA SER A 121 19.99 17.72 -21.68
C SER A 121 20.01 16.33 -22.34
N GLY A 122 18.98 15.50 -22.14
CA GLY A 122 18.93 14.13 -22.66
C GLY A 122 19.79 13.12 -21.89
N ARG A 123 20.51 13.54 -20.84
CA ARG A 123 21.32 12.65 -19.99
C ARG A 123 20.43 11.91 -18.98
N ILE A 124 20.79 10.67 -18.67
CA ILE A 124 20.09 9.88 -17.64
C ILE A 124 20.47 10.44 -16.27
N THR A 125 19.50 11.03 -15.56
CA THR A 125 19.70 11.53 -14.19
C THR A 125 19.05 10.62 -13.15
N VAL A 126 17.95 9.94 -13.52
CA VAL A 126 17.28 8.95 -12.68
C VAL A 126 17.42 7.58 -13.33
N HIS A 127 18.23 6.74 -12.73
CA HIS A 127 18.49 5.39 -13.21
C HIS A 127 17.22 4.51 -13.07
N HIS A 128 17.22 3.38 -13.76
CA HIS A 128 16.20 2.33 -13.65
C HIS A 128 14.77 2.72 -14.11
N ARG A 129 14.62 3.80 -14.89
CA ARG A 129 13.31 4.23 -15.45
C ARG A 129 13.26 4.00 -16.96
N GLY A 130 12.10 3.58 -17.47
CA GLY A 130 11.83 3.52 -18.93
C GLY A 130 11.03 2.29 -19.38
N GLY A 131 10.47 2.38 -20.59
CA GLY A 131 9.81 1.25 -21.29
C GLY A 131 8.52 0.73 -20.64
N GLY A 132 7.83 1.54 -19.84
CA GLY A 132 6.56 1.17 -19.22
C GLY A 132 5.37 1.34 -20.15
N HIS A 133 4.21 0.81 -19.74
CA HIS A 133 2.95 1.00 -20.49
C HIS A 133 2.57 2.49 -20.58
N LYS A 134 1.97 2.90 -21.71
CA LYS A 134 1.43 4.27 -21.91
C LYS A 134 0.39 4.58 -20.82
N ARG A 135 0.47 5.78 -20.24
CA ARG A 135 -0.41 6.20 -19.13
C ARG A 135 -0.99 7.58 -19.39
N ARG A 136 -2.06 7.87 -18.66
CA ARG A 136 -2.67 9.19 -18.53
C ARG A 136 -2.57 9.64 -17.08
N ILE A 137 -2.19 10.89 -16.86
CA ILE A 137 -2.23 11.54 -15.56
C ILE A 137 -3.68 11.90 -15.28
N ARG A 138 -4.20 11.53 -14.10
CA ARG A 138 -5.49 12.06 -13.62
C ARG A 138 -5.26 13.33 -12.83
N LEU A 139 -6.03 14.35 -13.13
CA LEU A 139 -6.02 15.64 -12.45
C LEU A 139 -6.69 15.50 -11.08
N ILE A 140 -5.81 15.28 -10.10
CA ILE A 140 -5.94 15.48 -8.66
C ILE A 140 -6.57 16.79 -8.18
N ASP A 141 -7.77 16.84 -7.58
CA ASP A 141 -8.06 17.96 -6.67
C ASP A 141 -7.38 17.71 -5.31
N TRP A 142 -6.19 18.32 -5.13
CA TRP A 142 -5.44 18.29 -3.88
C TRP A 142 -5.78 19.45 -2.95
N GLN A 143 -6.52 20.45 -3.43
CA GLN A 143 -6.83 21.65 -2.67
C GLN A 143 -8.17 21.53 -1.96
N ARG A 144 -9.17 20.86 -2.55
CA ARG A 144 -10.52 20.76 -1.98
C ARG A 144 -11.05 22.14 -1.59
N ALA A 145 -10.93 23.11 -2.50
CA ALA A 145 -11.32 24.50 -2.22
C ALA A 145 -12.83 24.74 -2.40
N GLU A 146 -13.47 23.99 -3.30
CA GLU A 146 -14.91 24.05 -3.55
C GLU A 146 -15.67 23.46 -2.35
N THR A 147 -16.47 24.30 -1.70
CA THR A 147 -17.33 23.93 -0.57
C THR A 147 -18.58 23.19 -1.05
N GLY A 148 -19.31 22.59 -0.10
CA GLY A 148 -20.56 21.89 -0.39
C GLY A 148 -20.38 20.37 -0.52
N THR A 149 -21.53 19.70 -0.56
CA THR A 149 -21.63 18.24 -0.58
C THR A 149 -21.37 17.70 -1.98
N GLN A 150 -20.55 16.65 -2.05
CA GLN A 150 -20.18 15.99 -3.29
C GLN A 150 -20.42 14.49 -3.16
N THR A 151 -21.13 13.92 -4.13
CA THR A 151 -21.46 12.49 -4.14
C THR A 151 -20.38 11.70 -4.87
N VAL A 152 -19.93 10.59 -4.27
CA VAL A 152 -18.95 9.67 -4.87
C VAL A 152 -19.64 8.85 -5.95
N LYS A 153 -19.39 9.15 -7.23
CA LYS A 153 -19.94 8.37 -8.34
C LYS A 153 -19.37 6.97 -8.42
N ARG A 154 -18.04 6.86 -8.30
CA ARG A 154 -17.32 5.60 -8.47
C ARG A 154 -15.88 5.69 -8.01
N LEU A 155 -15.30 4.53 -7.72
CA LEU A 155 -13.88 4.36 -7.43
C LEU A 155 -13.14 3.86 -8.67
N GLU A 156 -11.98 4.42 -8.96
CA GLU A 156 -11.18 4.05 -10.13
C GLU A 156 -9.74 3.69 -9.76
N HIS A 157 -9.16 2.79 -10.56
CA HIS A 157 -7.73 2.51 -10.52
C HIS A 157 -6.94 3.64 -11.17
N ASP A 158 -5.89 4.13 -10.50
CA ASP A 158 -4.90 5.00 -11.15
C ASP A 158 -3.51 4.33 -11.28
N PRO A 159 -3.01 4.07 -12.51
CA PRO A 159 -1.64 3.61 -12.75
C PRO A 159 -0.54 4.65 -12.41
N GLY A 160 -0.88 5.90 -12.08
CA GLY A 160 0.05 6.96 -11.70
C GLY A 160 0.38 7.01 -10.20
N ARG A 161 -0.36 6.29 -9.36
CA ARG A 161 -0.24 6.30 -7.90
C ARG A 161 -0.60 4.93 -7.32
N THR A 162 -0.45 4.77 -6.01
CA THR A 162 -0.71 3.50 -5.31
C THR A 162 -2.12 3.43 -4.71
N ALA A 163 -2.61 4.55 -4.16
CA ALA A 163 -3.98 4.65 -3.64
C ALA A 163 -5.02 4.65 -4.77
N TRP A 164 -6.26 4.27 -4.46
CA TRP A 164 -7.38 4.42 -5.40
C TRP A 164 -7.87 5.87 -5.40
N ILE A 165 -8.67 6.20 -6.41
CA ILE A 165 -9.25 7.53 -6.56
C ILE A 165 -10.77 7.44 -6.62
N ALA A 166 -11.42 8.45 -6.08
CA ALA A 166 -12.86 8.61 -6.17
C ALA A 166 -13.17 9.70 -7.19
N LEU A 167 -14.11 9.41 -8.09
CA LEU A 167 -14.74 10.42 -8.92
C LEU A 167 -15.91 11.01 -8.14
N LEU A 168 -15.85 12.30 -7.86
CA LEU A 168 -16.91 13.04 -7.21
C LEU A 168 -17.73 13.81 -8.24
N GLU A 169 -19.00 13.99 -7.93
CA GLU A 169 -19.86 14.98 -8.55
C GLU A 169 -20.36 15.92 -7.47
N HIS A 170 -20.21 17.22 -7.70
CA HIS A 170 -20.78 18.23 -6.81
C HIS A 170 -22.31 18.24 -6.95
N ASP A 171 -23.04 18.23 -5.83
CA ASP A 171 -24.50 18.08 -5.84
C ASP A 171 -25.20 19.26 -6.53
N VAL A 172 -24.75 20.49 -6.26
CA VAL A 172 -25.26 21.74 -6.90
C VAL A 172 -24.65 22.00 -8.28
N THR A 173 -23.32 22.22 -8.37
CA THR A 173 -22.65 22.63 -9.62
C THR A 173 -22.52 21.51 -10.66
N LYS A 174 -22.80 20.25 -10.29
CA LYS A 174 -22.61 19.04 -11.13
C LYS A 174 -21.18 18.85 -11.66
N LYS A 175 -20.22 19.62 -11.15
CA LYS A 175 -18.83 19.56 -11.56
C LYS A 175 -18.20 18.26 -11.09
N LEU A 176 -17.46 17.62 -12.00
CA LEU A 176 -16.74 16.39 -11.71
C LEU A 176 -15.32 16.69 -11.24
N SER A 177 -14.87 16.01 -10.18
CA SER A 177 -13.50 16.12 -9.67
C SER A 177 -12.97 14.75 -9.22
N TYR A 178 -11.65 14.57 -9.26
CA TYR A 178 -11.03 13.38 -8.69
C TYR A 178 -10.38 13.72 -7.35
N ILE A 179 -10.60 12.87 -6.36
CA ILE A 179 -9.87 12.90 -5.08
C ILE A 179 -9.15 11.57 -4.85
N VAL A 180 -8.19 11.55 -3.92
CA VAL A 180 -7.72 10.27 -3.38
C VAL A 180 -8.86 9.66 -2.57
N ALA A 181 -9.18 8.40 -2.84
CA ALA A 181 -10.23 7.72 -2.11
C ALA A 181 -9.73 7.42 -0.68
N PRO A 182 -10.49 7.83 0.36
CA PRO A 182 -10.28 7.34 1.71
C PRO A 182 -10.51 5.82 1.79
N HIS A 183 -9.96 5.19 2.81
CA HIS A 183 -10.24 3.78 3.09
C HIS A 183 -11.69 3.61 3.57
N GLY A 184 -12.39 2.61 3.05
CA GLY A 184 -13.77 2.29 3.42
C GLY A 184 -14.85 3.01 2.60
N ILE A 185 -14.50 4.06 1.86
CA ILE A 185 -15.46 4.79 1.02
C ILE A 185 -16.01 3.90 -0.10
N LYS A 186 -17.28 4.09 -0.46
CA LYS A 186 -17.99 3.37 -1.53
C LYS A 186 -18.62 4.35 -2.52
N ALA A 187 -19.10 3.82 -3.63
CA ALA A 187 -19.92 4.60 -4.56
C ALA A 187 -21.28 4.88 -3.91
N GLY A 188 -21.76 6.12 -4.02
CA GLY A 188 -22.98 6.62 -3.37
C GLY A 188 -22.73 7.43 -2.11
N ASP A 189 -21.56 7.29 -1.48
CA ASP A 189 -21.22 8.05 -0.27
C ASP A 189 -21.09 9.55 -0.56
N LYS A 190 -21.43 10.39 0.41
CA LYS A 190 -21.33 11.85 0.33
C LYS A 190 -20.10 12.33 1.08
N VAL A 191 -19.33 13.22 0.47
CA VAL A 191 -18.17 13.86 1.07
C VAL A 191 -18.24 15.36 0.88
N THR A 192 -17.90 16.09 1.93
CA THR A 192 -17.98 17.56 1.95
C THR A 192 -16.59 18.16 2.14
N SER A 193 -16.39 19.36 1.63
CA SER A 193 -15.23 20.18 2.03
C SER A 193 -15.67 21.41 2.81
N TYR A 194 -15.07 21.56 3.99
CA TYR A 194 -15.27 22.66 4.93
C TYR A 194 -14.14 23.69 4.87
N ARG A 195 -13.25 23.58 3.86
CA ARG A 195 -12.07 24.44 3.77
C ARG A 195 -12.40 25.90 3.49
N GLY A 196 -13.44 26.15 2.71
CA GLY A 196 -13.89 27.49 2.31
C GLY A 196 -15.08 28.02 3.10
N GLN A 197 -15.61 27.27 4.08
CA GLN A 197 -16.65 27.81 4.95
C GLN A 197 -16.02 28.81 5.91
N GLN A 198 -16.52 30.06 5.88
CA GLN A 198 -16.28 31.00 6.95
C GLN A 198 -17.05 30.51 8.18
N GLU A 199 -16.43 30.62 9.36
CA GLU A 199 -17.05 30.34 10.65
C GLU A 199 -18.13 31.42 10.89
N GLU A 200 -19.28 31.28 10.24
CA GLU A 200 -20.43 32.14 10.56
C GLU A 200 -21.03 31.66 11.88
N GLY A 201 -20.87 32.49 12.91
CA GLY A 201 -21.59 32.40 14.18
C GLY A 201 -20.83 31.70 15.30
N SER A 202 -20.66 32.40 16.42
CA SER A 202 -20.16 31.91 17.72
C SER A 202 -21.00 30.81 18.35
N ASP A 203 -22.07 30.35 17.69
CA ASP A 203 -22.80 29.13 18.01
C ASP A 203 -22.01 27.93 17.45
N SER A 204 -20.88 27.68 18.11
CA SER A 204 -19.78 26.74 17.84
C SER A 204 -20.14 25.24 17.77
N SER A 205 -21.35 24.93 17.33
CA SER A 205 -21.89 23.61 17.06
C SER A 205 -22.49 23.54 15.65
N ILE A 206 -21.67 23.72 14.61
CA ILE A 206 -21.73 22.72 13.53
C ILE A 206 -21.56 21.41 14.29
N THR A 207 -22.63 20.60 14.39
CA THR A 207 -22.65 19.39 15.23
C THR A 207 -21.39 18.61 14.92
N ARG A 208 -20.36 18.67 15.80
CA ARG A 208 -18.97 18.28 15.47
C ARG A 208 -18.90 16.87 14.89
N THR A 209 -19.90 16.06 15.24
CA THR A 209 -20.21 14.74 14.71
C THR A 209 -20.26 14.68 13.17
N VAL A 210 -21.01 15.56 12.48
CA VAL A 210 -21.19 15.52 11.01
C VAL A 210 -19.90 15.92 10.28
N ALA A 211 -19.09 16.79 10.88
CA ALA A 211 -17.81 17.18 10.30
C ALA A 211 -16.85 15.97 10.24
N VAL A 212 -16.85 15.09 11.25
CA VAL A 212 -15.82 14.06 11.47
C VAL A 212 -16.03 12.79 10.63
N ASP A 213 -16.89 12.82 9.62
CA ASP A 213 -17.07 11.70 8.70
C ASP A 213 -15.86 11.46 7.78
N VAL A 214 -15.64 10.18 7.45
CA VAL A 214 -14.52 9.75 6.61
C VAL A 214 -14.62 10.35 5.20
N GLY A 215 -13.55 10.97 4.73
CA GLY A 215 -13.49 11.60 3.41
C GLY A 215 -13.84 13.08 3.38
N ASN A 216 -14.37 13.63 4.47
CA ASN A 216 -14.52 15.07 4.61
C ASN A 216 -13.15 15.74 4.70
N CYS A 217 -13.02 16.90 4.05
CA CYS A 217 -11.79 17.68 4.06
C CYS A 217 -12.01 19.02 4.74
N MET A 218 -11.19 19.33 5.74
CA MET A 218 -11.29 20.54 6.55
C MET A 218 -9.91 21.01 7.03
N PRO A 219 -9.79 22.23 7.56
CA PRO A 219 -8.57 22.70 8.22
C PRO A 219 -8.31 21.94 9.54
N LEU A 220 -7.05 21.78 9.94
CA LEU A 220 -6.67 21.04 11.16
C LEU A 220 -7.32 21.60 12.45
N LYS A 221 -7.62 22.91 12.49
CA LYS A 221 -8.29 23.57 13.63
C LYS A 221 -9.66 23.00 13.97
N MET A 222 -10.38 22.53 12.95
CA MET A 222 -11.75 22.00 13.09
C MET A 222 -11.76 20.52 13.49
N ILE A 223 -10.60 19.86 13.44
CA ILE A 223 -10.49 18.42 13.61
C ILE A 223 -10.20 18.10 15.08
N PRO A 224 -10.92 17.14 15.70
CA PRO A 224 -10.61 16.73 17.06
C PRO A 224 -9.25 16.04 17.13
N VAL A 225 -8.54 16.31 18.21
CA VAL A 225 -7.26 15.68 18.52
C VAL A 225 -7.43 14.16 18.61
N GLY A 226 -6.43 13.41 18.15
CA GLY A 226 -6.41 11.95 18.14
C GLY A 226 -6.95 11.32 16.85
N THR A 227 -7.65 12.08 16.01
CA THR A 227 -8.19 11.59 14.73
C THR A 227 -7.11 11.18 13.73
N ILE A 228 -7.49 10.23 12.87
CA ILE A 228 -6.65 9.72 11.78
C ILE A 228 -6.96 10.52 10.52
N LEU A 229 -5.89 11.02 9.88
CA LEU A 229 -5.94 11.93 8.74
C LEU A 229 -5.06 11.44 7.59
N HIS A 230 -5.40 11.86 6.38
CA HIS A 230 -4.56 11.71 5.18
C HIS A 230 -4.65 12.98 4.34
N ASN A 231 -3.85 13.09 3.28
CA ASN A 231 -3.80 14.28 2.42
C ASN A 231 -3.60 15.60 3.20
N ILE A 232 -2.50 15.70 3.95
CA ILE A 232 -2.24 16.88 4.79
C ILE A 232 -1.44 17.93 4.02
N GLY A 233 -1.87 19.19 4.10
CA GLY A 233 -1.19 20.36 3.57
C GLY A 233 0.06 20.72 4.35
N LEU A 234 0.99 21.44 3.70
CA LEU A 234 2.18 22.01 4.36
C LEU A 234 2.07 23.52 4.63
N LYS A 235 1.10 24.18 4.00
CA LYS A 235 0.87 25.63 4.05
C LYS A 235 -0.63 25.87 4.29
N ARG A 236 -1.01 26.95 5.00
CA ARG A 236 -2.40 27.36 5.29
C ARG A 236 -3.30 27.26 4.05
N ASN A 237 -2.93 27.92 2.95
CA ASN A 237 -3.70 27.86 1.70
C ASN A 237 -3.13 26.91 0.63
N GLY A 238 -2.24 25.98 1.01
CA GLY A 238 -1.61 25.04 0.08
C GLY A 238 -2.42 23.78 -0.21
N PRO A 239 -2.06 23.03 -1.28
CA PRO A 239 -2.60 21.70 -1.53
C PRO A 239 -2.06 20.67 -0.53
N ALA A 240 -2.75 19.53 -0.45
CA ALA A 240 -2.30 18.35 0.24
C ALA A 240 -1.01 17.77 -0.36
N ILE A 241 0.00 17.54 0.47
CA ILE A 241 1.33 17.06 0.05
C ILE A 241 1.70 15.75 0.78
N MET A 242 1.33 15.64 2.05
CA MET A 242 1.71 14.53 2.94
C MET A 242 0.61 13.46 3.01
N ALA A 243 1.02 12.23 3.37
CA ALA A 243 0.12 11.08 3.57
C ALA A 243 -0.84 10.82 2.38
N ARG A 244 -0.28 10.70 1.16
CA ARG A 244 -1.07 10.49 -0.09
C ARG A 244 -0.97 9.07 -0.67
N SER A 245 -0.02 8.29 -0.18
CA SER A 245 0.24 6.92 -0.66
C SER A 245 -0.82 5.96 -0.16
N ALA A 246 -1.00 4.83 -0.86
CA ALA A 246 -1.85 3.74 -0.42
C ALA A 246 -1.63 3.37 1.06
N GLY A 247 -2.71 3.31 1.84
CA GLY A 247 -2.67 3.01 3.28
C GLY A 247 -1.94 4.04 4.15
N ALA A 248 -1.47 5.16 3.59
CA ALA A 248 -0.83 6.19 4.38
C ALA A 248 -1.86 6.94 5.21
N TYR A 249 -1.48 7.23 6.45
CA TYR A 249 -2.24 8.03 7.38
C TYR A 249 -1.28 8.81 8.27
N ALA A 250 -1.86 9.72 9.04
CA ALA A 250 -1.22 10.50 10.06
C ALA A 250 -2.21 10.68 11.21
N GLN A 251 -1.73 11.09 12.38
CA GLN A 251 -2.56 11.33 13.55
C GLN A 251 -2.36 12.75 14.05
N LEU A 252 -3.45 13.44 14.34
CA LEU A 252 -3.41 14.75 14.99
C LEU A 252 -3.09 14.55 16.48
N ILE A 253 -1.94 15.03 16.94
CA ILE A 253 -1.53 14.88 18.36
C ILE A 253 -2.02 16.05 19.19
N GLN A 254 -1.90 17.26 18.64
CA GLN A 254 -2.24 18.49 19.34
C GLN A 254 -2.63 19.54 18.32
N THR A 255 -3.65 20.33 18.66
CA THR A 255 -4.07 21.50 17.89
C THR A 255 -3.84 22.71 18.77
N GLY A 256 -2.99 23.65 18.33
CA GLY A 256 -2.94 24.97 18.94
C GLY A 256 -4.11 25.82 18.45
N GLU A 257 -4.58 26.75 19.28
CA GLU A 257 -5.65 27.70 18.89
C GLU A 257 -5.22 28.55 17.69
N THR A 258 -3.96 29.00 17.68
CA THR A 258 -3.36 29.74 16.56
C THR A 258 -1.96 29.21 16.24
N GLY A 259 -1.51 29.41 15.00
CA GLY A 259 -0.17 29.01 14.55
C GLY A 259 -0.10 27.59 14.00
N TYR A 260 0.37 26.64 14.81
CA TYR A 260 0.72 25.28 14.35
C TYR A 260 0.02 24.17 15.16
N ALA A 261 -0.37 23.11 14.44
CA ALA A 261 -0.79 21.83 14.98
C ALA A 261 0.35 20.82 14.89
N GLN A 262 0.41 19.87 15.82
CA GLN A 262 1.35 18.78 15.83
C GLN A 262 0.72 17.54 15.19
N VAL A 263 1.35 17.05 14.13
CA VAL A 263 0.88 15.88 13.39
C VAL A 263 1.94 14.79 13.38
N ARG A 264 1.55 13.57 13.78
CA ARG A 264 2.36 12.36 13.66
C ARG A 264 2.20 11.75 12.27
N LEU A 265 3.25 11.73 11.49
CA LEU A 265 3.24 11.13 10.15
C LEU A 265 3.43 9.61 10.21
N SER A 266 3.11 8.90 9.13
CA SER A 266 3.35 7.46 8.97
C SER A 266 4.82 7.05 9.12
N SER A 267 5.76 7.99 9.01
CA SER A 267 7.19 7.77 9.29
C SER A 267 7.52 7.69 10.79
N GLY A 268 6.58 8.04 11.66
CA GLY A 268 6.77 8.21 13.10
C GLY A 268 7.33 9.59 13.51
N GLU A 269 7.61 10.48 12.54
CA GLU A 269 7.99 11.87 12.80
C GLU A 269 6.79 12.68 13.31
N VAL A 270 6.99 13.49 14.35
CA VAL A 270 6.01 14.50 14.79
C VAL A 270 6.46 15.85 14.28
N ARG A 271 5.58 16.51 13.52
CA ARG A 271 5.88 17.73 12.79
C ARG A 271 4.81 18.80 13.04
N LEU A 272 5.25 20.05 13.13
CA LEU A 272 4.42 21.25 13.11
C LEU A 272 3.88 21.51 11.70
N VAL A 273 2.57 21.68 11.61
CA VAL A 273 1.81 21.99 10.41
C VAL A 273 0.89 23.17 10.72
N PRO A 274 0.73 24.18 9.84
CA PRO A 274 -0.17 25.28 10.12
C PRO A 274 -1.58 24.79 10.45
N VAL A 275 -2.21 25.40 11.46
CA VAL A 275 -3.54 25.02 11.98
C VAL A 275 -4.63 25.09 10.90
N ASP A 276 -4.45 25.94 9.90
CA ASP A 276 -5.39 26.09 8.78
C ASP A 276 -5.05 25.23 7.56
N ALA A 277 -4.00 24.40 7.63
CA ALA A 277 -3.68 23.50 6.54
C ALA A 277 -4.81 22.49 6.33
N CYS A 278 -5.10 22.16 5.06
CA CYS A 278 -6.10 21.15 4.74
C CYS A 278 -5.66 19.76 5.22
N ALA A 279 -6.62 18.97 5.70
CA ALA A 279 -6.49 17.55 5.92
C ALA A 279 -7.80 16.84 5.56
N THR A 280 -7.72 15.58 5.18
CA THR A 280 -8.89 14.74 4.91
C THR A 280 -8.99 13.65 5.98
N ILE A 281 -10.19 13.43 6.50
CA ILE A 281 -10.42 12.46 7.57
C ILE A 281 -10.32 11.03 7.04
N GLY A 282 -9.70 10.16 7.83
CA GLY A 282 -9.45 8.75 7.53
C GLY A 282 -8.05 8.49 6.97
N ALA A 283 -7.80 7.23 6.61
CA ALA A 283 -6.57 6.80 5.95
C ALA A 283 -6.76 6.76 4.41
N ALA A 284 -5.67 6.82 3.65
CA ALA A 284 -5.73 6.60 2.20
C ALA A 284 -6.11 5.14 1.86
N SER A 285 -6.90 4.96 0.81
CA SER A 285 -7.33 3.63 0.32
C SER A 285 -6.18 2.69 -0.07
N ASN A 286 -6.53 1.42 -0.31
CA ASN A 286 -5.62 0.35 -0.75
C ASN A 286 -4.48 0.01 0.25
N PRO A 287 -4.74 -0.17 1.56
CA PRO A 287 -3.68 -0.46 2.54
C PRO A 287 -2.89 -1.74 2.21
N ASP A 288 -3.56 -2.73 1.62
CA ASP A 288 -2.98 -4.00 1.23
C ASP A 288 -2.01 -3.93 0.02
N HIS A 289 -1.81 -2.74 -0.57
CA HIS A 289 -0.90 -2.56 -1.70
C HIS A 289 0.53 -3.04 -1.38
N GLN A 290 0.99 -2.86 -0.14
CA GLN A 290 2.32 -3.28 0.30
C GLN A 290 2.52 -4.80 0.27
N HIS A 291 1.43 -5.56 0.28
CA HIS A 291 1.43 -7.02 0.27
C HIS A 291 1.26 -7.61 -1.14
N GLU A 292 1.16 -6.77 -2.18
CA GLU A 292 1.13 -7.22 -3.58
C GLU A 292 2.50 -7.78 -4.01
N MET A 293 2.47 -8.90 -4.74
CA MET A 293 3.67 -9.50 -5.32
C MET A 293 3.57 -9.53 -6.84
N LEU A 294 4.61 -9.00 -7.51
CA LEU A 294 4.64 -8.92 -8.97
C LEU A 294 4.82 -10.28 -9.66
N GLY A 295 5.40 -11.28 -9.00
CA GLY A 295 5.57 -12.66 -9.49
C GLY A 295 6.57 -12.88 -10.64
N LYS A 296 6.77 -11.91 -11.54
CA LYS A 296 7.73 -12.01 -12.66
C LYS A 296 8.38 -10.68 -13.01
N ALA A 297 9.61 -10.72 -13.51
CA ALA A 297 10.40 -9.53 -13.90
C ALA A 297 9.69 -8.67 -14.97
N GLY A 298 9.02 -9.30 -15.94
CA GLY A 298 8.29 -8.58 -17.00
C GLY A 298 7.21 -7.63 -16.47
N ARG A 299 6.61 -7.93 -15.30
CA ARG A 299 5.62 -7.04 -14.70
C ARG A 299 6.25 -5.75 -14.16
N SER A 300 7.47 -5.82 -13.62
CA SER A 300 8.27 -4.63 -13.27
C SER A 300 8.59 -3.79 -14.51
N ARG A 301 8.87 -4.43 -15.65
CA ARG A 301 9.09 -3.71 -16.93
C ARG A 301 7.85 -2.94 -17.37
N TRP A 302 6.66 -3.54 -17.29
CA TRP A 302 5.39 -2.86 -17.58
C TRP A 302 5.12 -1.67 -16.66
N LEU A 303 5.62 -1.72 -15.42
CA LEU A 303 5.56 -0.62 -14.47
C LEU A 303 6.52 0.54 -14.83
N GLY A 304 7.39 0.37 -15.82
CA GLY A 304 8.40 1.34 -16.24
C GLY A 304 9.68 1.30 -15.40
N ILE A 305 9.93 0.16 -14.75
CA ILE A 305 11.12 -0.10 -13.92
C ILE A 305 12.08 -0.97 -14.74
N ARG A 306 13.27 -0.46 -15.03
CA ARG A 306 14.36 -1.20 -15.69
C ARG A 306 15.18 -1.98 -14.65
N PRO A 307 15.93 -3.01 -15.06
CA PRO A 307 16.79 -3.77 -14.15
C PRO A 307 17.81 -2.89 -13.44
N THR A 308 18.15 -3.25 -12.20
CA THR A 308 19.21 -2.63 -11.41
C THR A 308 20.43 -3.54 -11.39
N VAL A 309 21.57 -3.04 -11.85
CA VAL A 309 22.85 -3.74 -11.77
C VAL A 309 23.48 -3.45 -10.40
N ARG A 310 23.97 -4.48 -9.71
CA ARG A 310 24.64 -4.32 -8.40
C ARG A 310 26.05 -3.78 -8.63
N GLY A 311 26.52 -2.88 -7.76
CA GLY A 311 27.88 -2.33 -7.85
C GLY A 311 28.99 -3.37 -7.84
N MET A 312 28.84 -4.46 -7.07
CA MET A 312 29.78 -5.60 -7.05
C MET A 312 29.89 -6.37 -8.37
N ALA A 313 28.94 -6.17 -9.29
CA ALA A 313 28.97 -6.81 -10.62
C ALA A 313 29.57 -5.88 -11.69
N MET A 314 30.07 -4.71 -11.30
CA MET A 314 30.66 -3.71 -12.19
C MET A 314 32.19 -3.70 -12.08
N ASN A 315 32.85 -2.93 -12.96
CA ASN A 315 34.29 -2.70 -12.86
C ASN A 315 34.62 -1.63 -11.82
N ALA A 316 35.88 -1.55 -11.42
CA ALA A 316 36.36 -0.58 -10.42
C ALA A 316 36.16 0.89 -10.85
N CYS A 317 36.14 1.17 -12.15
CA CYS A 317 35.87 2.50 -12.69
C CYS A 317 34.38 2.91 -12.60
N ASP A 318 33.46 1.95 -12.68
CA ASP A 318 32.02 2.21 -12.78
C ASP A 318 31.35 2.37 -11.40
N HIS A 319 31.86 1.65 -10.40
CA HIS A 319 31.31 1.67 -9.05
C HIS A 319 32.42 1.50 -8.01
N PRO A 320 32.31 2.16 -6.85
CA PRO A 320 33.25 1.94 -5.74
C PRO A 320 33.39 0.49 -5.28
N HIS A 321 32.41 -0.37 -5.56
CA HIS A 321 32.38 -1.79 -5.16
C HIS A 321 32.77 -2.73 -6.30
N GLY A 322 33.06 -2.19 -7.47
CA GLY A 322 33.42 -2.99 -8.63
C GLY A 322 34.88 -3.46 -8.58
N GLY A 323 35.20 -4.41 -9.46
CA GLY A 323 36.53 -5.02 -9.57
C GLY A 323 36.81 -6.14 -8.56
N GLY A 324 38.08 -6.54 -8.50
CA GLY A 324 38.53 -7.72 -7.74
C GLY A 324 38.35 -9.03 -8.50
N ARG A 325 39.09 -10.07 -8.09
CA ARG A 325 38.91 -11.44 -8.62
C ARG A 325 37.76 -12.13 -7.88
N GLY A 326 36.80 -12.67 -8.63
CA GLY A 326 35.62 -13.32 -8.06
C GLY A 326 34.63 -12.35 -7.40
N LYS A 327 33.71 -12.89 -6.59
CA LYS A 327 32.69 -12.08 -5.90
C LYS A 327 33.26 -11.51 -4.60
N SER A 328 33.74 -10.28 -4.63
CA SER A 328 34.26 -9.58 -3.45
C SER A 328 33.54 -8.26 -3.20
N LYS A 329 33.54 -7.80 -1.94
CA LYS A 329 33.08 -6.46 -1.54
C LYS A 329 34.24 -5.44 -1.50
N GLY A 330 35.47 -5.90 -1.74
CA GLY A 330 36.66 -5.05 -1.78
C GLY A 330 36.97 -4.31 -0.47
N ASN A 331 36.50 -4.83 0.68
CA ASN A 331 36.62 -4.21 2.00
C ASN A 331 36.20 -2.73 2.06
N LYS A 332 35.13 -2.36 1.34
CA LYS A 332 34.60 -0.99 1.30
C LYS A 332 33.22 -0.91 1.92
N ASP A 333 32.96 0.17 2.64
CA ASP A 333 31.62 0.45 3.16
C ASP A 333 30.58 0.52 2.03
N PRO A 334 29.31 0.16 2.28
CA PRO A 334 28.25 0.30 1.30
C PRO A 334 28.07 1.77 0.86
N ARG A 335 28.36 2.06 -0.40
CA ARG A 335 28.28 3.39 -1.02
C ARG A 335 27.51 3.33 -2.33
N SER A 336 26.95 4.47 -2.73
CA SER A 336 26.34 4.66 -4.05
C SER A 336 27.42 4.79 -5.14
N VAL A 337 26.99 4.82 -6.40
CA VAL A 337 27.85 5.06 -7.57
C VAL A 337 28.71 6.31 -7.39
N TRP A 338 28.16 7.35 -6.74
CA TRP A 338 28.83 8.63 -6.49
C TRP A 338 29.50 8.72 -5.11
N GLY A 339 29.75 7.60 -4.44
CA GLY A 339 30.49 7.55 -3.17
C GLY A 339 29.68 7.88 -1.90
N VAL A 340 28.42 8.32 -2.01
CA VAL A 340 27.56 8.58 -0.85
C VAL A 340 27.26 7.29 -0.08
N LEU A 341 27.49 7.26 1.24
CA LEU A 341 27.21 6.10 2.10
C LEU A 341 25.73 5.69 2.02
N SER A 342 25.49 4.41 1.78
CA SER A 342 24.14 3.82 1.63
C SER A 342 23.56 3.30 2.94
N LYS A 343 24.38 3.12 3.98
CA LYS A 343 23.97 2.74 5.33
C LYS A 343 24.47 3.79 6.34
N GLY A 344 23.67 4.06 7.38
CA GLY A 344 24.06 4.93 8.51
C GLY A 344 24.03 6.44 8.26
N GLY A 345 24.26 6.93 7.04
CA GLY A 345 24.37 8.37 6.75
C GLY A 345 23.04 9.14 6.65
N LYS A 346 22.96 10.34 7.25
CA LYS A 346 21.92 11.35 6.95
C LYS A 346 22.27 12.06 5.65
N THR A 347 21.39 12.03 4.64
CA THR A 347 21.62 12.73 3.36
C THR A 347 21.17 14.19 3.36
N ARG A 348 20.26 14.56 4.27
CA ARG A 348 19.83 15.94 4.43
C ARG A 348 20.82 16.70 5.30
N LYS A 349 21.38 17.78 4.77
CA LYS A 349 22.40 18.61 5.43
C LYS A 349 21.83 19.44 6.59
N THR A 350 20.73 20.16 6.34
CA THR A 350 20.11 21.04 7.34
C THR A 350 18.91 20.37 8.03
N PRO A 351 18.75 20.50 9.36
CA PRO A 351 17.59 19.95 10.07
C PRO A 351 16.29 20.64 9.67
N ASN A 352 15.14 20.03 10.01
CA ASN A 352 13.84 20.60 9.68
C ASN A 352 13.39 21.40 10.90
N GLN A 353 13.22 22.70 10.75
CA GLN A 353 12.80 23.56 11.86
C GLN A 353 11.39 23.21 12.36
N PHE A 354 10.55 22.63 11.50
CA PHE A 354 9.18 22.25 11.86
C PHE A 354 9.07 20.88 12.54
N VAL A 355 10.18 20.18 12.82
CA VAL A 355 10.11 18.86 13.46
C VAL A 355 10.20 19.01 14.96
N VAL A 356 9.18 18.51 15.66
CA VAL A 356 9.14 18.45 17.13
C VAL A 356 9.83 17.18 17.61
N LYS A 357 9.41 16.02 17.07
CA LYS A 357 10.01 14.72 17.39
C LYS A 357 10.55 14.09 16.12
N PRO A 358 11.86 13.81 16.03
CA PRO A 358 12.43 13.16 14.86
C PRO A 358 11.86 11.75 14.71
N ARG A 359 11.83 11.25 13.47
CA ARG A 359 11.43 9.86 13.20
C ARG A 359 12.29 8.86 13.98
N PRO A 360 11.71 7.77 14.49
CA PRO A 360 12.48 6.68 15.07
C PRO A 360 13.45 6.12 14.01
N ARG A 361 14.66 5.80 14.44
CA ARG A 361 15.65 5.10 13.62
C ARG A 361 15.86 3.71 14.19
N ARG A 362 16.01 2.75 13.30
CA ARG A 362 16.36 1.37 13.63
C ARG A 362 17.83 1.15 13.31
#